data_AF-A0A2N0VL37-F1
#
_entry.id   AF-A0A2N0VL37-F1
#
_cell.length_a   1.000
_cell.length_b   1.000
_cell.length_c   1.000
_cell.angle_alpha   90.00
_cell.angle_beta   90.00
_cell.angle_gamma   90.00
#
_symmetry.space_group_name_H-M   'P 1'
#
loop_
_entity.id
_entity.type
_entity.pdbx_description
1 polymer ?
#
loop_
_entity_poly.entity_id
_entity_poly.type
_entity_poly.pdbx_seq_one_letter_code
_entity_poly.pdbx_strand_id
1 'polypeptide(L)'
;MKSVLLLIALFLTPIVIVFGSGFGIVSHPAKGNLVDPEILHIDQESDTAIIFFGYVGCSYICPTSLYKIDEMLSEQNDSTKFEGLSILFADIANRPGVVSSDRYAKNISPRMQGVNLSKEQLDYSVDMFNLRIRDTKRMDSEVYHTDHFFVLKRRDKAFEITAVLPNQVTTEKLAEVLLKK
;
A
#
# COMPACT_ATOMS: atom_id res chain seq x y z
N MET A 1 -40.00 33.34 -24.08
CA MET A 1 -39.36 32.03 -24.37
C MET A 1 -37.83 32.06 -24.24
N LYS A 2 -37.10 33.02 -24.82
CA LYS A 2 -35.63 33.09 -24.72
C LYS A 2 -35.10 33.22 -23.28
N SER A 3 -35.78 33.99 -22.42
CA SER A 3 -35.35 34.17 -21.02
C SER A 3 -35.55 32.95 -20.11
N VAL A 4 -36.52 32.08 -20.41
CA VAL A 4 -36.76 30.84 -19.65
C VAL A 4 -35.69 29.80 -20.00
N LEU A 5 -35.28 29.73 -21.28
CA LEU A 5 -34.18 28.86 -21.74
C LEU A 5 -32.84 29.23 -21.08
N LEU A 6 -32.59 30.53 -20.88
CA LEU A 6 -31.38 31.07 -20.25
C LEU A 6 -31.28 30.73 -18.76
N LEU A 7 -32.41 30.76 -18.05
CA LEU A 7 -32.48 30.40 -16.63
C LEU A 7 -32.27 28.89 -16.39
N ILE A 8 -32.76 28.03 -17.28
CA ILE A 8 -32.56 26.57 -17.22
C ILE A 8 -31.09 26.22 -17.47
N ALA A 9 -30.46 26.87 -18.46
CA ALA A 9 -29.03 26.68 -18.72
C ALA A 9 -28.16 27.11 -17.52
N LEU A 10 -28.50 28.21 -16.86
CA LEU A 10 -27.78 28.71 -15.68
C LEU A 10 -27.86 27.74 -14.49
N PHE A 11 -28.99 27.08 -14.28
CA PHE A 11 -29.17 26.09 -13.20
C PHE A 11 -28.52 24.73 -13.49
N LEU A 12 -28.36 24.35 -14.76
CA LEU A 12 -27.69 23.10 -15.15
C LEU A 12 -26.15 23.21 -15.18
N THR A 13 -25.60 24.42 -15.34
CA THR A 13 -24.13 24.62 -15.36
C THR A 13 -23.40 24.19 -14.07
N PRO A 14 -23.87 24.46 -12.84
CA PRO A 14 -23.18 23.96 -11.65
C PRO A 14 -23.30 22.42 -11.51
N ILE A 15 -24.37 21.80 -12.02
CA ILE A 15 -24.53 20.34 -11.99
C ILE A 15 -23.52 19.67 -12.93
N VAL A 16 -23.29 20.22 -14.13
CA VAL A 16 -22.29 19.68 -15.06
C VAL A 16 -20.86 19.88 -14.53
N ILE A 17 -20.58 20.94 -13.77
CA ILE A 17 -19.26 21.13 -13.16
C ILE A 17 -19.05 20.17 -11.98
N VAL A 18 -20.07 19.95 -11.15
CA VAL A 18 -19.99 19.00 -10.01
C VAL A 18 -19.96 17.54 -10.48
N PHE A 19 -20.69 17.18 -11.54
CA PHE A 19 -20.68 15.82 -12.10
C PHE A 19 -19.58 15.58 -13.16
N GLY A 20 -19.15 16.61 -13.88
CA GLY A 20 -18.08 16.53 -14.88
C GLY A 20 -16.67 16.60 -14.30
N SER A 21 -16.53 16.96 -13.02
CA SER A 21 -15.26 16.86 -12.27
C SER A 21 -15.14 15.58 -11.46
N GLY A 22 -16.19 14.75 -11.40
CA GLY A 22 -16.07 13.36 -10.97
C GLY A 22 -15.39 12.53 -12.06
N PHE A 23 -14.42 11.69 -11.69
CA PHE A 23 -13.62 10.80 -12.58
C PHE A 23 -12.33 11.34 -13.19
N GLY A 24 -11.75 12.40 -12.63
CA GLY A 24 -10.29 12.49 -12.61
C GLY A 24 -9.74 11.42 -11.66
N ILE A 25 -9.61 10.17 -12.09
CA ILE A 25 -8.85 9.16 -11.33
C ILE A 25 -7.40 9.64 -11.34
N VAL A 26 -7.01 10.44 -10.35
CA VAL A 26 -5.61 10.73 -10.10
C VAL A 26 -5.03 9.42 -9.56
N SER A 27 -4.52 8.58 -10.46
CA SER A 27 -3.78 7.38 -10.09
C SER A 27 -2.59 7.79 -9.24
N HIS A 28 -2.34 7.08 -8.13
CA HIS A 28 -1.19 7.33 -7.28
C HIS A 28 0.10 7.35 -8.12
N PRO A 29 1.05 8.29 -7.91
CA PRO A 29 2.23 8.45 -8.77
C PRO A 29 3.09 7.18 -8.91
N ALA A 30 3.09 6.33 -7.89
CA ALA A 30 3.83 5.07 -7.91
C ALA A 30 3.19 3.97 -8.80
N LYS A 31 1.92 4.10 -9.19
CA LYS A 31 1.24 3.08 -9.98
C LYS A 31 1.89 2.97 -11.36
N GLY A 32 2.24 1.75 -11.76
CA GLY A 32 2.93 1.44 -13.01
C GLY A 32 4.47 1.35 -12.89
N ASN A 33 5.04 1.75 -11.74
CA ASN A 33 6.47 1.59 -11.52
C ASN A 33 6.86 0.10 -11.45
N LEU A 34 8.02 -0.24 -12.01
CA LEU A 34 8.59 -1.59 -12.00
C LEU A 34 9.59 -1.75 -10.86
N VAL A 35 9.27 -2.63 -9.93
CA VAL A 35 10.04 -2.93 -8.73
C VAL A 35 10.88 -4.17 -8.96
N ASP A 36 12.16 -4.08 -8.61
CA ASP A 36 13.08 -5.21 -8.61
C ASP A 36 12.83 -6.08 -7.36
N PRO A 37 12.43 -7.36 -7.51
CA PRO A 37 12.15 -8.23 -6.37
C PRO A 37 13.38 -8.51 -5.50
N GLU A 38 14.60 -8.45 -6.06
CA GLU A 38 15.82 -8.69 -5.31
C GLU A 38 16.12 -7.55 -4.34
N ILE A 39 15.81 -6.31 -4.70
CA ILE A 39 16.08 -5.15 -3.84
C ILE A 39 15.23 -5.20 -2.56
N LEU A 40 13.98 -5.68 -2.63
CA LEU A 40 13.07 -5.73 -1.46
C LEU A 40 12.88 -7.12 -0.86
N HIS A 41 13.62 -8.11 -1.36
CA HIS A 41 13.50 -9.52 -0.97
C HIS A 41 12.06 -10.06 -1.13
N ILE A 42 11.38 -9.68 -2.21
CA ILE A 42 10.08 -10.23 -2.58
C ILE A 42 10.32 -11.67 -3.08
N ASP A 43 9.45 -12.60 -2.65
CA ASP A 43 9.53 -14.00 -3.08
C ASP A 43 9.44 -14.11 -4.62
N GLN A 44 10.50 -14.65 -5.23
CA GLN A 44 10.61 -14.77 -6.68
C GLN A 44 9.68 -15.82 -7.28
N GLU A 45 9.09 -16.71 -6.48
CA GLU A 45 8.08 -17.66 -6.94
C GLU A 45 6.65 -17.08 -6.86
N SER A 46 6.46 -15.93 -6.19
CA SER A 46 5.16 -15.29 -6.06
C SER A 46 4.74 -14.54 -7.33
N ASP A 47 3.45 -14.58 -7.69
CA ASP A 47 2.90 -13.79 -8.81
C ASP A 47 2.30 -12.47 -8.34
N THR A 48 2.05 -12.35 -7.04
CA THR A 48 1.46 -11.16 -6.41
C THR A 48 2.19 -10.89 -5.12
N ALA A 49 2.44 -9.61 -4.83
CA ALA A 49 2.96 -9.18 -3.55
C ALA A 49 2.13 -8.02 -2.97
N ILE A 50 2.07 -7.95 -1.66
CA ILE A 50 1.59 -6.78 -0.93
C ILE A 50 2.70 -6.29 -0.01
N ILE A 51 3.01 -5.01 -0.12
CA ILE A 51 4.06 -4.36 0.68
C ILE A 51 3.41 -3.29 1.55
N PHE A 52 3.73 -3.32 2.84
CA PHE A 52 3.42 -2.25 3.78
C PHE A 52 4.72 -1.68 4.35
N PHE A 53 4.94 -0.38 4.13
CA PHE A 53 6.09 0.34 4.67
C PHE A 53 5.73 0.92 6.03
N GLY A 54 6.52 0.58 7.05
CA GLY A 54 6.31 1.03 8.42
C GLY A 54 7.58 0.90 9.23
N TYR A 55 7.48 0.86 10.55
CA TYR A 55 8.66 0.66 11.40
C TYR A 55 8.34 -0.10 12.69
N VAL A 56 9.33 -0.83 13.19
CA VAL A 56 9.21 -1.52 14.48
C VAL A 56 9.13 -0.50 15.61
N GLY A 57 8.10 -0.64 16.46
CA GLY A 57 7.81 0.30 17.55
C GLY A 57 6.76 1.35 17.20
N CYS A 58 6.19 1.33 15.99
CA CYS A 58 4.99 2.11 15.69
C CYS A 58 3.81 1.69 16.58
N SER A 59 3.18 2.67 17.21
CA SER A 59 2.17 2.47 18.26
C SER A 59 0.84 1.93 17.76
N TYR A 60 0.41 2.30 16.54
CA TYR A 60 -0.94 2.00 16.09
C TYR A 60 -1.05 1.64 14.60
N ILE A 61 -0.68 2.53 13.67
CA ILE A 61 -1.01 2.33 12.26
C ILE A 61 -0.32 1.09 11.66
N CYS A 62 0.93 0.82 11.99
CA CYS A 62 1.64 -0.37 11.50
C CYS A 62 1.00 -1.68 11.96
N PRO A 63 0.82 -1.95 13.28
CA PRO A 63 0.23 -3.23 13.70
C PRO A 63 -1.20 -3.38 13.17
N THR A 64 -2.02 -2.33 13.19
CA THR A 64 -3.39 -2.38 12.64
C THR A 64 -3.42 -2.73 11.15
N SER A 65 -2.46 -2.24 10.38
CA SER A 65 -2.36 -2.55 8.94
C SER A 65 -1.99 -4.00 8.67
N LEU A 66 -1.06 -4.54 9.45
CA LEU A 66 -0.65 -5.93 9.34
C LEU A 66 -1.78 -6.87 9.80
N TYR A 67 -2.45 -6.56 10.91
CA TYR A 67 -3.64 -7.31 11.33
C TYR A 67 -4.76 -7.27 10.29
N LYS A 68 -4.94 -6.17 9.57
CA LYS A 68 -5.91 -6.10 8.46
C LYS A 68 -5.57 -7.08 7.34
N ILE A 69 -4.29 -7.25 7.01
CA ILE A 69 -3.89 -8.27 6.03
C ILE A 69 -4.17 -9.67 6.58
N ASP A 70 -3.87 -9.93 7.85
CA ASP A 70 -4.12 -11.25 8.47
C ASP A 70 -5.62 -11.60 8.58
N GLU A 71 -6.45 -10.62 8.96
CA GLU A 71 -7.91 -10.73 8.98
C GLU A 71 -8.45 -11.02 7.58
N MET A 72 -8.01 -10.26 6.57
CA MET A 72 -8.36 -10.51 5.17
C MET A 72 -8.02 -11.94 4.74
N LEU A 73 -6.89 -12.52 5.16
CA LEU A 73 -6.54 -13.91 4.83
C LEU A 73 -7.45 -14.91 5.56
N SER A 74 -7.83 -14.59 6.79
CA SER A 74 -8.64 -15.46 7.66
C SER A 74 -10.12 -15.49 7.27
N GLU A 75 -10.64 -14.40 6.70
CA GLU A 75 -12.03 -14.29 6.22
C GLU A 75 -12.31 -15.09 4.94
N GLN A 76 -11.26 -15.61 4.30
CA GLN A 76 -11.37 -16.27 2.99
C GLN A 76 -11.55 -17.77 3.19
N ASN A 77 -12.72 -18.28 2.81
CA ASN A 77 -13.07 -19.70 2.91
C ASN A 77 -12.14 -20.64 2.14
N ASP A 78 -11.38 -20.11 1.19
CA ASP A 78 -10.44 -20.85 0.35
C ASP A 78 -9.05 -20.19 0.43
N SER A 79 -8.22 -20.74 1.31
CA SER A 79 -6.86 -20.25 1.55
C SER A 79 -5.93 -20.42 0.34
N THR A 80 -6.27 -21.33 -0.59
CA THR A 80 -5.46 -21.61 -1.79
C THR A 80 -5.38 -20.40 -2.72
N LYS A 81 -6.38 -19.51 -2.67
CA LYS A 81 -6.41 -18.25 -3.45
C LYS A 81 -5.24 -17.31 -3.18
N PHE A 82 -4.55 -17.48 -2.05
CA PHE A 82 -3.43 -16.64 -1.64
C PHE A 82 -2.13 -17.44 -1.46
N GLU A 83 -2.02 -18.67 -1.95
CA GLU A 83 -0.80 -19.48 -1.83
C GLU A 83 0.41 -18.82 -2.51
N GLY A 84 0.20 -18.14 -3.65
CA GLY A 84 1.24 -17.38 -4.36
C GLY A 84 1.37 -15.91 -3.96
N LEU A 85 0.85 -15.51 -2.79
CA LEU A 85 0.93 -14.13 -2.30
C LEU A 85 2.15 -13.94 -1.39
N SER A 86 3.07 -13.06 -1.78
CA SER A 86 4.13 -12.57 -0.90
C SER A 86 3.63 -11.39 -0.06
N ILE A 87 3.85 -11.42 1.25
CA ILE A 87 3.40 -10.38 2.19
C ILE A 87 4.60 -9.81 2.92
N LEU A 88 4.91 -8.55 2.64
CA LEU A 88 6.12 -7.89 3.10
C LEU A 88 5.81 -6.70 4.02
N PHE A 89 6.37 -6.75 5.22
CA PHE A 89 6.55 -5.58 6.08
C PHE A 89 7.95 -5.00 5.86
N ALA A 90 8.03 -3.81 5.27
CA ALA A 90 9.29 -3.14 4.99
C ALA A 90 9.55 -2.05 6.05
N ASP A 91 10.54 -2.29 6.92
CA ASP A 91 10.88 -1.41 8.03
C ASP A 91 11.80 -0.27 7.56
N ILE A 92 11.25 0.95 7.61
CA ILE A 92 11.86 2.18 7.11
C ILE A 92 12.74 2.89 8.14
N ALA A 93 12.74 2.46 9.41
CA ALA A 93 13.45 3.20 10.45
C ALA A 93 14.98 3.10 10.32
N ASN A 94 15.48 2.19 9.47
CA ASN A 94 16.90 2.01 9.13
C ASN A 94 17.82 2.16 10.35
N ARG A 95 17.40 1.56 11.47
CA ARG A 95 18.08 1.59 12.77
C ARG A 95 17.99 0.21 13.40
N PRO A 96 19.04 -0.26 14.09
CA PRO A 96 19.00 -1.53 14.81
C PRO A 96 17.98 -1.45 15.94
N GLY A 97 16.93 -2.26 15.86
CA GLY A 97 15.94 -2.46 16.91
C GLY A 97 16.26 -3.65 17.81
N VAL A 98 15.65 -3.71 19.00
CA VAL A 98 15.73 -4.88 19.90
C VAL A 98 14.99 -6.09 19.30
N VAL A 99 13.94 -5.83 18.53
CA VAL A 99 13.16 -6.83 17.80
C VAL A 99 13.45 -6.66 16.32
N SER A 100 13.78 -7.75 15.63
CA SER A 100 13.95 -7.71 14.17
C SER A 100 12.61 -7.48 13.47
N SER A 101 12.62 -6.80 12.33
CA SER A 101 11.43 -6.53 11.54
C SER A 101 10.72 -7.83 11.12
N ASP A 102 11.49 -8.90 10.82
CA ASP A 102 10.95 -10.24 10.52
C ASP A 102 10.20 -10.85 11.70
N ARG A 103 10.77 -10.78 12.91
CA ARG A 103 10.09 -11.27 14.12
C ARG A 103 8.84 -10.46 14.42
N TYR A 104 8.91 -9.14 14.24
CA TYR A 104 7.75 -8.25 14.42
C TYR A 104 6.58 -8.65 13.51
N ALA A 105 6.84 -8.86 12.22
CA ALA A 105 5.81 -9.28 11.26
C ALA A 105 5.27 -10.70 11.56
N LYS A 106 6.17 -11.65 11.85
CA LYS A 106 5.78 -13.05 12.14
C LYS A 106 5.00 -13.25 13.43
N ASN A 107 5.14 -12.33 14.39
CA ASN A 107 4.31 -12.34 15.60
C ASN A 107 2.84 -12.02 15.30
N ILE A 108 2.55 -11.34 14.19
CA ILE A 108 1.18 -11.07 13.73
C ILE A 108 0.69 -12.23 12.88
N SER A 109 1.47 -12.63 11.87
CA SER A 109 1.12 -13.77 11.01
C SER A 109 2.37 -14.48 10.49
N PRO A 110 2.46 -15.81 10.58
CA PRO A 110 3.62 -16.57 10.09
C PRO A 110 3.81 -16.47 8.56
N ARG A 111 2.78 -16.02 7.83
CA ARG A 111 2.81 -15.79 6.37
C ARG A 111 3.51 -14.50 5.98
N MET A 112 3.82 -13.63 6.94
CA MET A 112 4.46 -12.35 6.69
C MET A 112 5.97 -12.47 6.81
N GLN A 113 6.66 -11.78 5.91
CA GLN A 113 8.08 -11.54 6.00
C GLN A 113 8.31 -10.09 6.42
N GLY A 114 9.25 -9.87 7.33
CA GLY A 114 9.70 -8.53 7.67
C GLY A 114 11.13 -8.29 7.20
N VAL A 115 11.39 -7.15 6.57
CA VAL A 115 12.72 -6.76 6.08
C VAL A 115 13.09 -5.42 6.67
N ASN A 116 14.28 -5.34 7.27
CA ASN A 116 14.88 -4.07 7.67
C ASN A 116 15.57 -3.48 6.44
N LEU A 117 15.08 -2.33 5.96
CA LEU A 117 15.64 -1.72 4.77
C LEU A 117 16.99 -1.09 5.08
N SER A 118 18.01 -1.44 4.30
CA SER A 118 19.26 -0.69 4.23
C SER A 118 19.00 0.74 3.75
N LYS A 119 19.98 1.63 3.90
CA LYS A 119 19.86 2.98 3.36
C LYS A 119 19.56 3.00 1.86
N GLU A 120 20.21 2.13 1.09
CA GLU A 120 20.03 2.05 -0.37
C GLU A 120 18.63 1.52 -0.72
N GLN A 121 18.16 0.49 0.00
CA GLN A 121 16.81 -0.04 -0.18
C GLN A 121 15.73 0.99 0.22
N LEU A 122 15.99 1.79 1.25
CA LEU A 122 15.10 2.88 1.67
C LEU A 122 15.03 3.99 0.62
N ASP A 123 16.18 4.46 0.13
CA ASP A 123 16.25 5.49 -0.91
C ASP A 123 15.54 5.02 -2.20
N TYR A 124 15.79 3.78 -2.61
CA TYR A 124 15.08 3.12 -3.73
C TYR A 124 13.57 3.08 -3.49
N SER A 125 13.15 2.70 -2.28
CA SER A 125 11.73 2.59 -1.92
C SER A 125 11.03 3.96 -1.93
N VAL A 126 11.70 5.01 -1.44
CA VAL A 126 11.17 6.37 -1.45
C VAL A 126 10.86 6.84 -2.87
N ASP A 127 11.76 6.58 -3.82
CA ASP A 127 11.58 6.94 -5.23
C ASP A 127 10.48 6.08 -5.89
N MET A 128 10.62 4.76 -5.83
CA MET A 128 9.76 3.84 -6.57
C MET A 128 8.32 3.78 -6.04
N PHE A 129 8.13 4.00 -4.74
CA PHE A 129 6.80 3.94 -4.11
C PHE A 129 6.26 5.34 -3.78
N ASN A 130 7.01 6.41 -4.09
CA ASN A 130 6.66 7.78 -3.73
C ASN A 130 6.35 7.91 -2.23
N LEU A 131 7.21 7.33 -1.38
CA LEU A 131 7.02 7.33 0.07
C LEU A 131 7.32 8.72 0.63
N ARG A 132 6.46 9.18 1.53
CA ARG A 132 6.67 10.40 2.30
C ARG A 132 7.04 10.01 3.70
N ILE A 133 8.31 10.21 4.06
CA ILE A 133 8.85 9.88 5.38
C ILE A 133 9.32 11.17 6.04
N ARG A 134 8.91 11.40 7.28
CA ARG A 134 9.32 12.55 8.09
C ARG A 134 9.56 12.11 9.52
N ASP A 135 10.82 12.21 9.94
CA ASP A 135 11.16 12.02 11.34
C ASP A 135 10.59 13.16 12.18
N THR A 136 9.93 12.80 13.28
CA THR A 136 9.60 13.78 14.29
C THR A 136 10.87 14.04 15.10
N LYS A 137 11.32 15.29 15.20
CA LYS A 137 12.45 15.67 16.07
C LYS A 137 12.12 15.55 17.57
N ARG A 138 11.06 14.82 17.93
CA ARG A 138 10.57 14.68 19.30
C ARG A 138 11.09 13.37 19.92
N MET A 139 11.16 13.34 21.25
CA MET A 139 11.77 12.26 22.05
C MET A 139 11.06 10.90 21.91
N ASP A 140 9.85 10.88 21.37
CA ASP A 140 8.93 9.75 21.24
C ASP A 140 9.24 8.82 20.05
N SER A 141 10.27 9.12 19.25
CA SER A 141 10.78 8.22 18.19
C SER A 141 9.74 7.84 17.11
N GLU A 142 8.65 8.58 17.01
CA GLU A 142 7.61 8.39 16.00
C GLU A 142 8.09 8.90 14.63
N VAL A 143 7.80 8.11 13.60
CA VAL A 143 8.11 8.43 12.20
C VAL A 143 6.80 8.60 11.46
N TYR A 144 6.55 9.79 10.91
CA TYR A 144 5.42 9.96 9.99
C TYR A 144 5.80 9.34 8.65
N HIS A 145 4.97 8.42 8.15
CA HIS A 145 5.22 7.75 6.88
C HIS A 145 3.94 7.57 6.06
N THR A 146 4.09 7.34 4.75
CA THR A 146 3.00 6.82 3.91
C THR A 146 2.51 5.49 4.47
N ASP A 147 1.21 5.37 4.71
CA ASP A 147 0.53 4.27 5.39
C ASP A 147 -0.32 3.40 4.43
N HIS A 148 0.04 3.38 3.15
CA HIS A 148 -0.73 2.71 2.10
C HIS A 148 -0.27 1.25 1.93
N PHE A 149 -1.20 0.42 1.44
CA PHE A 149 -0.88 -0.91 0.94
C PHE A 149 -0.51 -0.82 -0.53
N PHE A 150 0.68 -1.32 -0.89
CA PHE A 150 1.13 -1.38 -2.27
C PHE A 150 0.91 -2.80 -2.79
N VAL A 151 0.05 -2.94 -3.80
CA VAL A 151 -0.22 -4.22 -4.46
C VAL A 151 0.59 -4.29 -5.74
N LEU A 152 1.42 -5.33 -5.80
CA LEU A 152 2.36 -5.59 -6.87
C LEU A 152 1.97 -6.88 -7.59
N LYS A 153 2.12 -6.88 -8.92
CA LYS A 153 1.87 -8.05 -9.76
C LYS A 153 3.11 -8.34 -10.60
N ARG A 154 3.45 -9.61 -10.74
CA ARG A 154 4.60 -10.03 -11.54
C ARG A 154 4.42 -9.60 -12.99
N ARG A 155 5.45 -8.97 -13.54
CA ARG A 155 5.58 -8.58 -14.94
C ARG A 155 6.99 -8.96 -15.40
N ASP A 156 7.08 -10.07 -16.13
CA ASP A 156 8.35 -10.71 -16.50
C ASP A 156 9.22 -11.03 -15.27
N LYS A 157 10.40 -10.40 -15.18
CA LYS A 157 11.36 -10.58 -14.07
C LYS A 157 11.18 -9.54 -12.95
N ALA A 158 10.26 -8.60 -13.10
CA ALA A 158 10.00 -7.53 -12.16
C ALA A 158 8.57 -7.61 -11.60
N PHE A 159 8.23 -6.70 -10.69
CA PHE A 159 6.87 -6.51 -10.22
C PHE A 159 6.37 -5.11 -10.59
N GLU A 160 5.18 -5.01 -11.17
CA GLU A 160 4.53 -3.72 -11.41
C GLU A 160 3.64 -3.35 -10.22
N ILE A 161 3.73 -2.10 -9.74
CA ILE A 161 2.77 -1.56 -8.77
C ILE A 161 1.42 -1.35 -9.46
N THR A 162 0.47 -2.25 -9.25
CA THR A 162 -0.84 -2.22 -9.93
C THR A 162 -1.90 -1.46 -9.15
N ALA A 163 -1.76 -1.38 -7.83
CA ALA A 163 -2.62 -0.57 -6.97
C ALA A 163 -1.88 -0.02 -5.75
N VAL A 164 -2.33 1.15 -5.29
CA VAL A 164 -1.91 1.76 -4.05
C VAL A 164 -3.19 2.10 -3.28
N LEU A 165 -3.42 1.42 -2.16
CA LEU A 165 -4.66 1.49 -1.41
C LEU A 165 -4.42 2.23 -0.10
N PRO A 166 -5.24 3.23 0.25
CA PRO A 166 -5.12 3.90 1.54
C PRO A 166 -5.41 2.91 2.67
N ASN A 167 -4.89 3.20 3.87
CA ASN A 167 -5.06 2.32 5.02
C ASN A 167 -6.53 2.01 5.34
N GLN A 168 -7.44 2.94 5.06
CA GLN A 168 -8.87 2.83 5.34
C GLN A 168 -9.63 1.85 4.41
N VAL A 169 -8.95 1.20 3.46
CA VAL A 169 -9.55 0.15 2.63
C VAL A 169 -10.11 -0.99 3.49
N THR A 170 -11.21 -1.60 3.06
CA THR A 170 -11.79 -2.77 3.73
C THR A 170 -11.01 -4.05 3.37
N THR A 171 -11.15 -5.10 4.17
CA THR A 171 -10.53 -6.41 3.90
C THR A 171 -11.06 -7.01 2.59
N GLU A 172 -12.36 -6.87 2.30
CA GLU A 172 -12.95 -7.37 1.06
C GLU A 172 -12.39 -6.65 -0.16
N LYS A 173 -12.21 -5.33 -0.07
CA LYS A 173 -11.62 -4.57 -1.18
C LYS A 173 -10.15 -4.89 -1.37
N LEU A 174 -9.41 -5.12 -0.28
CA LEU A 174 -8.02 -5.55 -0.34
C LEU A 174 -7.90 -6.91 -1.02
N ALA A 175 -8.73 -7.88 -0.63
CA ALA A 175 -8.83 -9.20 -1.26
C ALA A 175 -9.23 -9.11 -2.75
N GLU A 176 -10.23 -8.29 -3.09
CA GLU A 176 -10.67 -8.08 -4.48
C GLU A 176 -9.50 -7.63 -5.37
N VAL A 177 -8.72 -6.65 -4.91
CA VAL A 177 -7.57 -6.11 -5.66
C VAL A 177 -6.45 -7.13 -5.76
N LEU A 178 -6.18 -7.87 -4.69
CA LEU A 178 -5.16 -8.93 -4.67
C LEU A 178 -5.50 -10.11 -5.57
N LEU A 179 -6.78 -10.45 -5.75
CA LEU A 179 -7.22 -11.56 -6.59
C LEU A 179 -7.48 -11.17 -8.04
N LYS A 180 -7.49 -9.87 -8.34
CA LYS A 180 -7.60 -9.37 -9.70
C LYS A 180 -6.37 -9.77 -10.52
N LYS A 181 -6.61 -10.40 -11.67
CA LYS A 181 -5.61 -10.71 -12.69
C LYS A 181 -5.41 -9.54 -13.63
#